data_AF-A0A838HCJ1-F1
#
_entry.id   AF-A0A838HCJ1-F1
#
_cell.length_a   1.000
_cell.length_b   1.000
_cell.length_c   1.000
_cell.angle_alpha   90.00
_cell.angle_beta   90.00
_cell.angle_gamma   90.00
#
_symmetry.space_group_name_H-M   'P 1'
#
loop_
_entity.id
_entity.type
_entity.pdbx_description
1 polymer ?
#
loop_
_entity_poly.entity_id
_entity_poly.type
_entity_poly.pdbx_seq_one_letter_code
_entity_poly.pdbx_strand_id
1 'polypeptide(L)'
;MGSSASEAKKSRAGRDLPAALTVAVALIAVIVASLAYVKVGFLLVVGAAILVALWELGRALALGGTWMPAPPMAAGALGMIAGSYYGGPDVLVGVLAGTVLVSMLWRMPRGQDGYVRDISATVLCLVYLPFLASFVALLLAPDDGVQRVLTFFAVTIASDTGGYVVGVAFGRHPMAPGISPKKSWEGFAGSVLTCMAAGAACMAYLLDSDVWVGLVLGGAVAVAATFGDLAESLIKRDLGIKDMSNILPGHGGIMDRLDSLLAAVAVVYLVLHFLLPVA
;
A
#
# COMPACT_ATOMS: atom_id res chain seq x y z
N MET A 1 55.65 -12.14 20.41
CA MET A 1 54.64 -13.22 20.45
C MET A 1 53.32 -12.61 20.86
N GLY A 2 52.49 -12.18 19.90
CA GLY A 2 51.16 -11.63 20.14
C GLY A 2 50.17 -12.39 19.28
N SER A 3 49.34 -13.23 19.90
CA SER A 3 48.34 -14.05 19.23
C SER A 3 46.95 -13.68 19.74
N SER A 4 46.22 -12.99 18.87
CA SER A 4 44.77 -13.01 18.67
C SER A 4 43.85 -13.07 19.90
N ALA A 5 43.36 -11.91 20.33
CA ALA A 5 42.07 -11.82 21.00
C ALA A 5 40.96 -12.01 19.94
N SER A 6 40.15 -13.05 20.13
CA SER A 6 38.94 -13.35 19.38
C SER A 6 37.89 -12.25 19.61
N GLU A 7 37.69 -11.35 18.66
CA GLU A 7 36.52 -10.47 18.62
C GLU A 7 35.27 -11.29 18.26
N ALA A 8 34.43 -11.54 19.27
CA ALA A 8 33.12 -12.12 19.09
C ALA A 8 32.25 -11.19 18.23
N LYS A 9 31.80 -11.71 17.08
CA LYS A 9 30.75 -11.11 16.23
C LYS A 9 29.50 -10.83 17.07
N LYS A 10 29.29 -9.57 17.47
CA LYS A 10 28.00 -9.08 17.97
C LYS A 10 26.96 -9.24 16.85
N SER A 11 25.98 -10.12 17.08
CA SER A 11 24.84 -10.28 16.17
C SER A 11 24.03 -8.97 16.12
N ARG A 12 23.87 -8.40 14.92
CA ARG A 12 23.01 -7.23 14.63
C ARG A 12 21.53 -7.64 14.52
N ALA A 13 21.02 -8.32 15.54
CA ALA A 13 19.65 -8.85 15.55
C ALA A 13 18.87 -8.46 16.82
N GLY A 14 19.23 -7.35 17.46
CA GLY A 14 18.37 -6.67 18.44
C GLY A 14 17.61 -5.54 17.75
N ARG A 15 16.56 -5.88 16.99
CA ARG A 15 15.55 -4.88 16.58
C ARG A 15 14.74 -4.54 17.83
N ASP A 16 14.44 -3.28 18.06
CA ASP A 16 13.56 -2.82 19.14
C ASP A 16 12.12 -3.29 18.88
N LEU A 17 11.87 -4.59 19.06
CA LEU A 17 10.56 -5.23 19.05
C LEU A 17 9.50 -4.43 19.85
N PRO A 18 9.80 -3.88 21.05
CA PRO A 18 8.82 -3.07 21.77
C PRO A 18 8.49 -1.74 21.08
N ALA A 19 9.49 -1.06 20.48
CA ALA A 19 9.23 0.17 19.73
C ALA A 19 8.39 -0.12 18.47
N ALA A 20 8.67 -1.25 17.81
CA ALA A 20 7.93 -1.68 16.64
C ALA A 20 6.46 -1.98 16.96
N LEU A 21 6.22 -2.77 18.01
CA LEU A 21 4.88 -3.10 18.47
C LEU A 21 4.09 -1.84 18.89
N THR A 22 4.75 -0.91 19.57
CA THR A 22 4.12 0.35 20.01
C THR A 22 3.65 1.19 18.84
N VAL A 23 4.46 1.34 17.78
CA VAL A 23 4.08 2.09 16.58
C VAL A 23 2.93 1.42 15.84
N ALA A 24 2.95 0.08 15.71
CA ALA A 24 1.87 -0.67 15.07
C ALA A 24 0.54 -0.52 15.83
N VAL A 25 0.55 -0.69 17.16
CA VAL A 25 -0.63 -0.52 18.01
C VAL A 25 -1.13 0.92 17.97
N ALA A 26 -0.23 1.91 18.01
CA ALA A 26 -0.61 3.31 17.91
C ALA A 26 -1.27 3.64 16.55
N LEU A 27 -0.72 3.14 15.43
CA LEU A 27 -1.31 3.33 14.11
C LEU A 27 -2.68 2.67 14.00
N ILE A 28 -2.83 1.44 14.49
CA ILE A 28 -4.12 0.75 14.53
C ILE A 28 -5.11 1.53 15.41
N ALA A 29 -4.69 1.99 16.58
CA ALA A 29 -5.54 2.78 17.47
C ALA A 29 -5.98 4.10 16.82
N VAL A 30 -5.08 4.80 16.11
CA VAL A 30 -5.40 6.02 15.35
C VAL A 30 -6.37 5.72 14.23
N ILE A 31 -6.19 4.64 13.48
CA ILE A 31 -7.09 4.23 12.39
C ILE A 31 -8.47 3.88 12.94
N VAL A 32 -8.55 3.05 13.99
CA VAL A 32 -9.82 2.64 14.59
C VAL A 32 -10.53 3.82 15.26
N ALA A 33 -9.81 4.66 16.01
CA ALA A 33 -10.38 5.85 16.63
C ALA A 33 -10.88 6.84 15.58
N SER A 34 -10.09 7.11 14.54
CA SER A 34 -10.51 8.02 13.47
C SER A 34 -11.75 7.51 12.73
N LEU A 35 -11.83 6.21 12.45
CA LEU A 35 -13.03 5.59 11.86
C LEU A 35 -14.26 5.65 12.78
N ALA A 36 -14.06 5.57 14.10
CA ALA A 36 -15.16 5.59 15.07
C ALA A 36 -15.75 6.99 15.34
N TYR A 37 -14.94 8.04 15.25
CA TYR A 37 -15.38 9.40 15.64
C TYR A 37 -15.61 10.34 14.45
N VAL A 38 -14.75 10.35 13.43
CA VAL A 38 -14.85 11.28 12.29
C VAL A 38 -14.26 10.63 11.03
N LYS A 39 -15.10 10.16 10.09
CA LYS A 39 -14.68 9.59 8.79
C LYS A 39 -13.63 10.47 8.07
N VAL A 40 -13.80 11.79 8.13
CA VAL A 40 -12.86 12.77 7.56
C VAL A 40 -11.47 12.73 8.23
N GLY A 41 -11.42 12.49 9.54
CA GLY A 41 -10.16 12.34 10.27
C GLY A 41 -9.31 11.17 9.76
N PHE A 42 -9.95 10.05 9.42
CA PHE A 42 -9.27 8.91 8.79
C PHE A 42 -8.67 9.29 7.43
N LEU A 43 -9.44 10.01 6.60
CA LEU A 43 -8.95 10.48 5.29
C LEU A 43 -7.77 11.46 5.40
N LEU A 44 -7.71 12.27 6.46
CA LEU A 44 -6.55 13.13 6.72
C LEU A 44 -5.30 12.31 7.06
N VAL A 45 -5.45 11.23 7.83
CA VAL A 45 -4.34 10.31 8.14
C VAL A 45 -3.84 9.62 6.86
N VAL A 46 -4.76 9.13 6.03
CA VAL A 46 -4.42 8.53 4.72
C VAL A 46 -3.72 9.57 3.83
N GLY A 47 -4.26 10.79 3.74
CA GLY A 47 -3.66 11.88 2.97
C GLY A 47 -2.24 12.19 3.42
N ALA A 48 -2.01 12.31 4.74
CA ALA A 48 -0.68 12.53 5.29
C ALA A 48 0.30 11.39 4.95
N ALA A 49 -0.14 10.12 5.09
CA ALA A 49 0.68 8.96 4.74
C ALA A 49 1.07 8.96 3.25
N ILE A 50 0.12 9.28 2.36
CA ILE A 50 0.36 9.36 0.92
C ILE A 50 1.30 10.51 0.54
N LEU A 51 1.20 11.67 1.20
CA LEU A 51 2.15 12.76 0.98
C LEU A 51 3.58 12.38 1.38
N VAL A 52 3.74 11.67 2.50
CA VAL A 52 5.06 11.17 2.92
C VAL A 52 5.57 10.11 1.94
N ALA A 53 4.73 9.16 1.50
CA ALA A 53 5.11 8.14 0.54
C ALA A 53 5.51 8.75 -0.82
N LEU A 54 4.78 9.77 -1.30
CA LEU A 54 5.13 10.55 -2.49
C LEU A 54 6.47 11.25 -2.33
N TRP A 55 6.77 11.77 -1.14
CA TRP A 55 8.07 12.38 -0.85
C TRP A 55 9.20 11.33 -0.84
N GLU A 56 8.99 10.15 -0.24
CA GLU A 56 9.96 9.06 -0.20
C GLU A 56 10.32 8.57 -1.61
N LEU A 57 9.29 8.23 -2.40
CA LEU A 57 9.47 7.79 -3.77
C LEU A 57 10.02 8.92 -4.65
N GLY A 58 9.58 10.16 -4.40
CA GLY A 58 10.14 11.41 -4.91
C GLY A 58 11.65 11.49 -4.80
N ARG A 59 12.15 11.33 -3.59
CA ARG A 59 13.56 11.39 -3.29
C ARG A 59 14.32 10.21 -3.92
N ALA A 60 13.74 9.01 -3.90
CA ALA A 60 14.36 7.83 -4.51
C ALA A 60 14.55 7.99 -6.03
N LEU A 61 13.52 8.49 -6.73
CA LEU A 61 13.59 8.79 -8.16
C LEU A 61 14.54 9.93 -8.50
N ALA A 62 14.63 10.94 -7.63
CA ALA A 62 15.59 12.03 -7.77
C ALA A 62 17.05 11.55 -7.71
N LEU A 63 17.35 10.53 -6.88
CA LEU A 63 18.67 9.89 -6.87
C LEU A 63 18.97 9.17 -8.20
N GLY A 64 17.95 8.63 -8.86
CA GLY A 64 18.00 8.09 -10.23
C GLY A 64 18.01 9.16 -11.33
N GLY A 65 18.14 10.45 -10.97
CA GLY A 65 18.19 11.56 -11.91
C GLY A 65 16.83 12.00 -12.47
N THR A 66 15.72 11.46 -11.97
CA THR A 66 14.36 11.80 -12.41
C THR A 66 13.74 12.86 -11.50
N TRP A 67 13.27 13.95 -12.07
CA TRP A 67 12.69 15.05 -11.29
C TRP A 67 11.16 14.99 -11.34
N MET A 68 10.49 15.26 -10.21
CA MET A 68 9.03 15.26 -10.13
C MET A 68 8.48 16.57 -9.53
N PRO A 69 7.35 17.08 -10.05
CA PRO A 69 6.76 18.32 -9.58
C PRO A 69 5.95 18.08 -8.30
N ALA A 70 6.64 18.12 -7.15
CA ALA A 70 6.02 17.81 -5.85
C ALA A 70 4.77 18.65 -5.50
N PRO A 71 4.69 19.98 -5.75
CA PRO A 71 3.51 20.77 -5.38
C PRO A 71 2.20 20.33 -6.07
N PRO A 72 2.11 20.21 -7.41
CA PRO A 72 0.88 19.75 -8.04
C PRO A 72 0.57 18.29 -7.69
N MET A 73 1.56 17.43 -7.51
CA MET A 73 1.33 16.04 -7.06
C MET A 73 0.73 15.98 -5.66
N ALA A 74 1.21 16.81 -4.73
CA ALA A 74 0.67 16.86 -3.36
C ALA A 74 -0.77 17.41 -3.34
N ALA A 75 -1.05 18.49 -4.08
CA ALA A 75 -2.39 19.03 -4.21
C ALA A 75 -3.35 18.02 -4.87
N GLY A 76 -2.88 17.36 -5.94
CA GLY A 76 -3.63 16.32 -6.63
C GLY A 76 -3.90 15.10 -5.74
N ALA A 77 -2.93 14.67 -4.91
CA ALA A 77 -3.12 13.57 -3.98
C ALA A 77 -4.24 13.84 -2.96
N LEU A 78 -4.21 15.01 -2.32
CA LEU A 78 -5.27 15.42 -1.40
C LEU A 78 -6.61 15.61 -2.12
N GLY A 79 -6.57 16.19 -3.32
CA GLY A 79 -7.75 16.37 -4.17
C GLY A 79 -8.39 15.05 -4.60
N MET A 80 -7.60 14.02 -4.91
CA MET A 80 -8.08 12.69 -5.27
C MET A 80 -8.74 12.00 -4.08
N ILE A 81 -8.13 12.06 -2.89
CA ILE A 81 -8.69 11.44 -1.67
C ILE A 81 -9.98 12.14 -1.23
N ALA A 82 -9.98 13.48 -1.17
CA ALA A 82 -11.18 14.23 -0.80
C ALA A 82 -12.26 14.14 -1.89
N GLY A 83 -11.87 14.28 -3.16
CA GLY A 83 -12.77 14.26 -4.30
C GLY A 83 -13.43 12.91 -4.50
N SER A 84 -12.71 11.80 -4.28
CA SER A 84 -13.31 10.46 -4.33
C SER A 84 -14.33 10.22 -3.22
N TYR A 85 -14.09 10.72 -2.00
CA TYR A 85 -15.05 10.58 -0.89
C TYR A 85 -16.36 11.33 -1.16
N TYR A 86 -16.29 12.57 -1.65
CA TYR A 86 -17.48 13.41 -1.83
C TYR A 86 -18.13 13.32 -3.22
N GLY A 87 -17.33 13.00 -4.24
CA GLY A 87 -17.73 13.05 -5.65
C GLY A 87 -17.60 11.71 -6.39
N GLY A 88 -17.17 10.66 -5.71
CA GLY A 88 -17.10 9.32 -6.27
C GLY A 88 -16.00 9.12 -7.33
N PRO A 89 -16.09 8.04 -8.12
CA PRO A 89 -15.03 7.64 -9.05
C PRO A 89 -14.82 8.62 -10.22
N ASP A 90 -15.86 9.30 -10.68
CA ASP A 90 -15.74 10.27 -11.78
C ASP A 90 -14.88 11.47 -11.39
N VAL A 91 -15.07 11.99 -10.17
CA VAL A 91 -14.23 13.07 -9.63
C VAL A 91 -12.80 12.59 -9.40
N LEU A 92 -12.60 11.36 -8.93
CA LEU A 92 -11.26 10.78 -8.80
C LEU A 92 -10.50 10.79 -10.13
N VAL A 93 -11.12 10.31 -11.21
CA VAL A 93 -10.52 10.28 -12.56
C VAL A 93 -10.29 11.70 -13.08
N GLY A 94 -11.25 12.60 -12.88
CA GLY A 94 -11.12 14.01 -13.27
C GLY A 94 -9.96 14.73 -12.58
N VAL A 95 -9.80 14.54 -11.26
CA VAL A 95 -8.70 15.13 -10.50
C VAL A 95 -7.37 14.50 -10.90
N LEU A 96 -7.30 13.19 -11.15
CA LEU A 96 -6.09 12.55 -11.68
C LEU A 96 -5.69 13.17 -13.02
N ALA A 97 -6.61 13.25 -13.98
CA ALA A 97 -6.35 13.83 -15.30
C ALA A 97 -5.89 15.30 -15.20
N GLY A 98 -6.57 16.10 -14.38
CA GLY A 98 -6.18 17.48 -14.11
C GLY A 98 -4.78 17.58 -13.49
N THR A 99 -4.46 16.73 -12.52
CA THR A 99 -3.15 16.70 -11.86
C THR A 99 -2.03 16.35 -12.83
N VAL A 100 -2.26 15.38 -13.72
CA VAL A 100 -1.31 15.00 -14.77
C VAL A 100 -1.05 16.19 -15.71
N LEU A 101 -2.10 16.86 -16.19
CA LEU A 101 -1.97 18.02 -17.08
C LEU A 101 -1.23 19.19 -16.40
N VAL A 102 -1.59 19.51 -15.16
CA VAL A 102 -0.90 20.55 -14.38
C VAL A 102 0.57 20.17 -14.17
N SER A 103 0.87 18.91 -13.88
CA SER A 103 2.26 18.43 -13.71
C SER A 103 3.06 18.53 -15.01
N MET A 104 2.44 18.24 -16.16
CA MET A 104 3.04 18.42 -17.48
C MET A 104 3.38 19.88 -17.76
N LEU A 105 2.47 20.80 -17.47
CA LEU A 105 2.69 22.25 -17.60
C LEU A 105 3.77 22.73 -16.64
N TRP A 106 3.75 22.27 -15.38
CA TRP A 106 4.74 22.62 -14.36
C TRP A 106 6.17 22.21 -14.74
N ARG A 107 6.31 21.11 -15.50
CA ARG A 107 7.61 20.63 -15.97
C ARG A 107 8.18 21.41 -17.16
N MET A 108 7.34 22.10 -17.95
CA MET A 108 7.76 22.79 -19.19
C MET A 108 8.87 23.83 -19.01
N PRO A 109 8.87 24.69 -17.96
CA PRO A 109 9.92 25.70 -17.79
C PRO A 109 11.34 25.16 -17.61
N ARG A 110 11.47 23.85 -17.30
CA ARG A 110 12.77 23.18 -17.11
C ARG A 110 13.36 22.63 -18.42
N GLY A 111 12.73 22.89 -19.57
CA GLY A 111 13.21 22.48 -20.89
C GLY A 111 12.89 21.03 -21.25
N GLN A 112 13.33 20.62 -22.44
CA GLN A 112 13.00 19.32 -23.06
C GLN A 112 13.77 18.13 -22.48
N ASP A 113 14.95 18.36 -21.91
CA ASP A 113 15.84 17.29 -21.44
C ASP A 113 15.15 16.50 -20.31
N GLY A 114 15.02 15.19 -20.52
CA GLY A 114 14.37 14.29 -19.57
C GLY A 114 12.86 14.50 -19.39
N TYR A 115 12.20 15.32 -20.22
CA TYR A 115 10.77 15.64 -20.07
C TYR A 115 9.89 14.39 -20.02
N VAL A 116 10.03 13.48 -21.00
CA VAL A 116 9.23 12.25 -21.07
C VAL A 116 9.52 11.34 -19.88
N ARG A 117 10.78 11.22 -19.45
CA ARG A 117 11.15 10.42 -18.27
C ARG A 117 10.48 10.95 -17.00
N ASP A 118 10.59 12.26 -16.77
CA ASP A 118 10.06 12.93 -15.59
C ASP A 118 8.51 12.86 -15.54
N ILE A 119 7.84 13.05 -16.69
CA ILE A 119 6.37 12.94 -16.77
C ILE A 119 5.91 11.49 -16.65
N SER A 120 6.57 10.53 -17.29
CA SER A 120 6.23 9.09 -17.14
C SER A 120 6.36 8.63 -15.70
N ALA A 121 7.42 9.05 -15.00
CA ALA A 121 7.59 8.78 -13.57
C ALA A 121 6.52 9.48 -12.73
N THR A 122 6.17 10.73 -13.06
CA THR A 122 5.11 11.47 -12.37
C THR A 122 3.75 10.76 -12.51
N VAL A 123 3.39 10.33 -13.72
CA VAL A 123 2.15 9.57 -13.98
C VAL A 123 2.17 8.24 -13.24
N LEU A 124 3.28 7.51 -13.29
CA LEU A 124 3.44 6.26 -12.52
C LEU A 124 3.22 6.51 -11.04
N CYS A 125 3.85 7.52 -10.45
CA CYS A 125 3.69 7.84 -9.03
C CYS A 125 2.27 8.26 -8.68
N LEU A 126 1.60 9.07 -9.52
CA LEU A 126 0.21 9.48 -9.29
C LEU A 126 -0.77 8.31 -9.35
N VAL A 127 -0.61 7.42 -10.33
CA VAL A 127 -1.46 6.24 -10.46
C VAL A 127 -1.18 5.25 -9.33
N TYR A 128 0.10 4.98 -9.05
CA TYR A 128 0.49 3.96 -8.09
C TYR A 128 0.17 4.35 -6.64
N LEU A 129 0.36 5.62 -6.26
CA LEU A 129 0.17 6.06 -4.88
C LEU A 129 -1.21 6.69 -4.62
N PRO A 130 -1.45 7.97 -4.94
CA PRO A 130 -2.67 8.63 -4.52
C PRO A 130 -3.92 8.08 -5.22
N PHE A 131 -3.84 7.67 -6.49
CA PHE A 131 -5.01 7.11 -7.17
C PHE A 131 -5.44 5.77 -6.56
N LEU A 132 -4.52 4.80 -6.41
CA LEU A 132 -4.84 3.53 -5.73
C LEU A 132 -5.26 3.73 -4.27
N ALA A 133 -4.60 4.62 -3.53
CA ALA A 133 -4.99 4.93 -2.15
C ALA A 133 -6.39 5.53 -2.04
N SER A 134 -6.84 6.30 -3.03
CA SER A 134 -8.16 6.93 -3.03
C SER A 134 -9.32 5.94 -3.09
N PHE A 135 -9.07 4.68 -3.45
CA PHE A 135 -10.08 3.62 -3.34
C PHE A 135 -10.50 3.37 -1.88
N VAL A 136 -9.66 3.69 -0.89
CA VAL A 136 -10.08 3.63 0.53
C VAL A 136 -11.15 4.66 0.86
N ALA A 137 -11.09 5.82 0.21
CA ALA A 137 -12.09 6.87 0.38
C ALA A 137 -13.41 6.50 -0.30
N LEU A 138 -13.33 5.86 -1.48
CA LEU A 138 -14.50 5.27 -2.14
C LEU A 138 -15.15 4.14 -1.32
N LEU A 139 -14.35 3.31 -0.64
CA LEU A 139 -14.86 2.29 0.27
C LEU A 139 -15.56 2.89 1.50
N LEU A 140 -15.09 4.04 1.99
CA LEU A 140 -15.60 4.68 3.21
C LEU A 140 -16.84 5.56 2.97
N ALA A 141 -17.05 6.02 1.73
CA ALA A 141 -18.13 6.94 1.37
C ALA A 141 -19.55 6.39 1.67
N PRO A 142 -19.87 5.11 1.38
CA PRO A 142 -21.15 4.50 1.74
C PRO A 142 -21.45 4.49 3.25
N ASP A 143 -22.71 4.23 3.60
CA ASP A 143 -23.16 4.14 4.99
C ASP A 143 -22.48 2.98 5.73
N ASP A 144 -22.34 1.83 5.08
CA ASP A 144 -21.58 0.66 5.55
C ASP A 144 -20.06 0.79 5.33
N GLY A 145 -19.57 2.00 5.02
CA GLY A 145 -18.19 2.22 4.60
C GLY A 145 -17.15 1.87 5.68
N VAL A 146 -17.51 1.95 6.96
CA VAL A 146 -16.62 1.51 8.05
C VAL A 146 -16.39 0.00 7.98
N GLN A 147 -17.45 -0.79 7.77
CA GLN A 147 -17.41 -2.24 7.64
C GLN A 147 -16.61 -2.65 6.39
N ARG A 148 -16.75 -1.91 5.29
CA ARG A 148 -15.97 -2.12 4.06
C ARG A 148 -14.48 -1.87 4.28
N VAL A 149 -14.10 -0.79 4.98
CA VAL A 149 -12.71 -0.50 5.34
C VAL A 149 -12.14 -1.52 6.33
N LEU A 150 -12.91 -1.95 7.33
CA LEU A 150 -12.50 -3.02 8.25
C LEU A 150 -12.28 -4.34 7.53
N THR A 151 -13.14 -4.67 6.56
CA THR A 151 -12.99 -5.85 5.69
C THR A 151 -11.70 -5.77 4.88
N PHE A 152 -11.40 -4.61 4.30
CA PHE A 152 -10.12 -4.38 3.60
C PHE A 152 -8.92 -4.69 4.50
N PHE A 153 -8.87 -4.14 5.71
CA PHE A 153 -7.76 -4.41 6.64
C PHE A 153 -7.72 -5.88 7.08
N ALA A 154 -8.86 -6.48 7.41
CA ALA A 154 -8.93 -7.86 7.88
C ALA A 154 -8.39 -8.85 6.83
N VAL A 155 -8.83 -8.72 5.57
CA VAL A 155 -8.41 -9.61 4.49
C VAL A 155 -6.93 -9.38 4.14
N THR A 156 -6.44 -8.14 4.17
CA THR A 156 -5.04 -7.87 3.83
C THR A 156 -4.08 -8.34 4.94
N ILE A 157 -4.44 -8.15 6.21
CA ILE A 157 -3.69 -8.71 7.35
C ILE A 157 -3.69 -10.24 7.30
N ALA A 158 -4.81 -10.86 6.91
CA ALA A 158 -4.89 -12.30 6.73
C ALA A 158 -3.96 -12.80 5.60
N SER A 159 -3.79 -12.01 4.52
CA SER A 159 -2.84 -12.32 3.43
C SER A 159 -1.42 -12.43 3.95
N ASP A 160 -0.95 -11.39 4.63
CA ASP A 160 0.43 -11.30 5.12
C ASP A 160 0.71 -12.36 6.19
N THR A 161 -0.24 -12.54 7.11
CA THR A 161 -0.12 -13.50 8.20
C THR A 161 -0.12 -14.93 7.67
N GLY A 162 -1.06 -15.29 6.80
CA GLY A 162 -1.14 -16.62 6.20
C GLY A 162 0.08 -16.93 5.34
N GLY A 163 0.50 -15.95 4.54
CA GLY A 163 1.68 -16.07 3.69
C GLY A 163 2.96 -16.26 4.47
N TYR A 164 3.13 -15.49 5.54
CA TYR A 164 4.28 -15.61 6.43
C TYR A 164 4.30 -16.95 7.17
N VAL A 165 3.19 -17.34 7.80
CA VAL A 165 3.12 -18.57 8.61
C VAL A 165 3.36 -19.81 7.73
N VAL A 166 2.67 -19.93 6.60
CA VAL A 166 2.84 -21.07 5.71
C VAL A 166 4.18 -21.01 4.99
N GLY A 167 4.64 -19.82 4.60
CA GLY A 167 5.93 -19.62 3.97
C GLY A 167 7.11 -20.02 4.87
N VAL A 168 7.05 -19.70 6.17
CA VAL A 168 8.09 -20.10 7.13
C VAL A 168 8.03 -21.59 7.44
N ALA A 169 6.83 -22.16 7.61
CA ALA A 169 6.68 -23.56 7.99
C ALA A 169 6.94 -24.54 6.84
N PHE A 170 6.55 -24.17 5.61
CA PHE A 170 6.50 -25.08 4.46
C PHE A 170 7.13 -24.52 3.18
N GLY A 171 7.66 -23.29 3.18
CA GLY A 171 8.21 -22.67 2.00
C GLY A 171 9.42 -23.42 1.44
N ARG A 172 9.27 -23.93 0.22
CA ARG A 172 10.34 -24.65 -0.49
C ARG A 172 10.57 -24.11 -1.89
N HIS A 173 9.52 -23.63 -2.56
CA HIS A 173 9.61 -23.19 -3.95
C HIS A 173 9.46 -21.67 -4.04
N PRO A 174 10.56 -20.93 -4.26
CA PRO A 174 10.49 -19.48 -4.43
C PRO A 174 9.63 -19.11 -5.64
N MET A 175 8.77 -18.11 -5.48
CA MET A 175 7.88 -17.63 -6.53
C MET A 175 8.59 -16.70 -7.52
N ALA A 176 9.41 -15.78 -7.01
CA ALA A 176 10.09 -14.77 -7.82
C ALA A 176 11.56 -14.61 -7.39
N PRO A 177 12.46 -15.57 -7.69
CA PRO A 177 13.83 -15.59 -7.18
C PRO A 177 14.65 -14.32 -7.48
N GLY A 178 14.45 -13.73 -8.67
CA GLY A 178 15.17 -12.52 -9.10
C GLY A 178 14.69 -11.21 -8.46
N ILE A 179 13.49 -11.21 -7.87
CA ILE A 179 12.84 -10.01 -7.32
C ILE A 179 12.77 -10.11 -5.80
N SER A 180 12.14 -11.18 -5.30
CA SER A 180 11.91 -11.44 -3.88
C SER A 180 12.17 -12.92 -3.57
N PRO A 181 13.42 -13.30 -3.23
CA PRO A 181 13.80 -14.70 -3.02
C PRO A 181 13.14 -15.34 -1.78
N LYS A 182 12.50 -14.53 -0.92
CA LYS A 182 11.83 -15.01 0.30
C LYS A 182 10.35 -15.37 0.09
N LYS A 183 9.73 -14.94 -1.01
CA LYS A 183 8.34 -15.30 -1.31
C LYS A 183 8.28 -16.68 -1.95
N SER A 184 7.47 -17.57 -1.42
CA SER A 184 7.28 -18.94 -1.91
C SER A 184 5.86 -19.18 -2.42
N TRP A 185 5.71 -20.17 -3.31
CA TRP A 185 4.40 -20.62 -3.79
C TRP A 185 3.55 -21.23 -2.66
N GLU A 186 4.17 -21.92 -1.71
CA GLU A 186 3.47 -22.44 -0.53
C GLU A 186 2.96 -21.30 0.36
N GLY A 187 3.77 -20.27 0.59
CA GLY A 187 3.34 -19.07 1.30
C GLY A 187 2.15 -18.42 0.61
N PHE A 188 2.20 -18.24 -0.71
CA PHE A 188 1.08 -17.68 -1.46
C PHE A 188 -0.20 -18.50 -1.34
N ALA A 189 -0.13 -19.84 -1.40
CA ALA A 189 -1.28 -20.69 -1.15
C ALA A 189 -1.85 -20.49 0.27
N GLY A 190 -0.96 -20.29 1.26
CA GLY A 190 -1.33 -19.87 2.61
C GLY A 190 -2.11 -18.56 2.65
N SER A 191 -1.60 -17.51 1.98
CA SER A 191 -2.28 -16.22 1.85
C SER A 191 -3.66 -16.34 1.22
N VAL A 192 -3.79 -17.12 0.14
CA VAL A 192 -5.08 -17.33 -0.54
C VAL A 192 -6.10 -17.94 0.42
N LEU A 193 -5.73 -19.03 1.11
CA LEU A 193 -6.64 -19.73 2.02
C LEU A 193 -7.07 -18.85 3.20
N THR A 194 -6.13 -18.13 3.82
CA THR A 194 -6.46 -17.24 4.95
C THR A 194 -7.27 -16.03 4.51
N CYS A 195 -6.98 -15.43 3.35
CA CYS A 195 -7.79 -14.35 2.80
C CYS A 195 -9.21 -14.81 2.46
N MET A 196 -9.38 -15.98 1.86
CA MET A 196 -10.70 -16.55 1.56
C MET A 196 -11.50 -16.77 2.85
N ALA A 197 -10.88 -17.33 3.89
CA ALA A 197 -11.52 -17.52 5.18
C ALA A 197 -11.89 -16.19 5.86
N ALA A 198 -10.98 -15.21 5.84
CA ALA A 198 -11.24 -13.88 6.40
C ALA A 198 -12.34 -13.14 5.62
N GLY A 199 -12.31 -13.17 4.29
CA GLY A 199 -13.31 -12.56 3.44
C GLY A 199 -14.69 -13.20 3.63
N ALA A 200 -14.76 -14.52 3.70
CA ALA A 200 -15.98 -15.26 4.04
C ALA A 200 -16.56 -14.83 5.40
N ALA A 201 -15.72 -14.73 6.43
CA ALA A 201 -16.14 -14.27 7.75
C ALA A 201 -16.62 -12.81 7.73
N CYS A 202 -15.94 -11.92 7.01
CA CYS A 202 -16.36 -10.52 6.87
C CYS A 202 -17.71 -10.39 6.15
N MET A 203 -17.97 -11.16 5.09
CA MET A 203 -19.28 -11.15 4.45
C MET A 203 -20.37 -11.65 5.40
N ALA A 204 -20.13 -12.77 6.09
CA ALA A 204 -21.12 -13.38 6.96
C ALA A 204 -21.44 -12.59 8.24
N TYR A 205 -20.46 -11.86 8.80
CA TYR A 205 -20.59 -11.27 10.14
C TYR A 205 -20.46 -9.74 10.19
N LEU A 206 -19.90 -9.09 9.15
CA LEU A 206 -19.72 -7.64 9.12
C LEU A 206 -20.60 -6.95 8.09
N LEU A 207 -20.81 -7.58 6.94
CA LEU A 207 -21.49 -6.98 5.78
C LEU A 207 -22.81 -7.66 5.42
N ASP A 208 -23.25 -8.63 6.23
CA ASP A 208 -24.52 -9.38 6.08
C ASP A 208 -24.78 -9.84 4.63
N SER A 209 -23.74 -10.40 4.00
CA SER A 209 -23.71 -10.80 2.59
C SER A 209 -23.34 -12.27 2.42
N ASP A 210 -23.51 -12.79 1.20
CA ASP A 210 -23.21 -14.17 0.88
C ASP A 210 -21.72 -14.50 1.02
N VAL A 211 -21.43 -15.64 1.66
CA VAL A 211 -20.07 -16.15 1.90
C VAL A 211 -19.24 -16.27 0.63
N TRP A 212 -19.87 -16.64 -0.50
CA TRP A 212 -19.15 -16.83 -1.76
C TRP A 212 -18.51 -15.53 -2.27
N VAL A 213 -19.12 -14.37 -2.02
CA VAL A 213 -18.54 -13.05 -2.34
C VAL A 213 -17.23 -12.86 -1.58
N GLY A 214 -17.21 -13.29 -0.31
CA GLY A 214 -16.04 -13.24 0.55
C GLY A 214 -14.91 -14.16 0.09
N LEU A 215 -15.24 -15.33 -0.45
CA LEU A 215 -14.27 -16.24 -1.05
C LEU A 215 -13.63 -15.64 -2.31
N VAL A 216 -14.42 -15.03 -3.19
CA VAL A 216 -13.92 -14.34 -4.39
C VAL A 216 -13.04 -13.15 -4.00
N LEU A 217 -13.52 -12.34 -3.05
CA LEU A 217 -12.78 -11.21 -2.49
C LEU A 217 -11.41 -11.65 -1.95
N GLY A 218 -11.40 -12.68 -1.10
CA GLY A 218 -10.16 -13.17 -0.49
C GLY A 218 -9.15 -13.67 -1.51
N GLY A 219 -9.59 -14.48 -2.48
CA GLY A 219 -8.71 -14.95 -3.56
C GLY A 219 -8.13 -13.81 -4.39
N ALA A 220 -8.96 -12.82 -4.74
CA ALA A 220 -8.52 -11.65 -5.52
C ALA A 220 -7.54 -10.77 -4.74
N VAL A 221 -7.78 -10.54 -3.43
CA VAL A 221 -6.89 -9.74 -2.58
C VAL A 221 -5.54 -10.41 -2.40
N ALA A 222 -5.48 -11.73 -2.21
CA ALA A 222 -4.21 -12.44 -2.08
C ALA A 222 -3.31 -12.27 -3.32
N VAL A 223 -3.91 -12.31 -4.52
CA VAL A 223 -3.21 -12.03 -5.79
C VAL A 223 -2.74 -10.57 -5.84
N ALA A 224 -3.64 -9.64 -5.55
CA ALA A 224 -3.36 -8.21 -5.63
C ALA A 224 -2.26 -7.76 -4.65
N ALA A 225 -2.36 -8.16 -3.38
CA ALA A 225 -1.37 -7.87 -2.35
C ALA A 225 0.00 -8.46 -2.73
N THR A 226 0.03 -9.70 -3.22
CA THR A 226 1.28 -10.33 -3.67
C THR A 226 1.91 -9.59 -4.84
N PHE A 227 1.08 -9.14 -5.81
CA PHE A 227 1.54 -8.34 -6.93
C PHE A 227 2.07 -6.97 -6.50
N GLY A 228 1.37 -6.28 -5.59
CA GLY A 228 1.80 -4.98 -5.03
C GLY A 228 3.20 -5.03 -4.43
N ASP A 229 3.45 -5.99 -3.56
CA ASP A 229 4.79 -6.20 -2.95
C ASP A 229 5.88 -6.50 -3.99
N LEU A 230 5.55 -7.28 -5.03
CA LEU A 230 6.50 -7.61 -6.09
C LEU A 230 6.80 -6.40 -6.97
N ALA A 231 5.79 -5.60 -7.29
CA ALA A 231 5.93 -4.35 -8.03
C ALA A 231 6.81 -3.36 -7.24
N GLU A 232 6.56 -3.20 -5.95
CA GLU A 232 7.37 -2.34 -5.09
C GLU A 232 8.82 -2.86 -4.95
N SER A 233 8.98 -4.18 -4.78
CA SER A 233 10.30 -4.83 -4.79
C SER A 233 11.06 -4.57 -6.09
N LEU A 234 10.39 -4.62 -7.25
CA LEU A 234 10.98 -4.31 -8.55
C LEU A 234 11.41 -2.85 -8.65
N ILE A 235 10.57 -1.91 -8.21
CA ILE A 235 10.91 -0.47 -8.20
C ILE A 235 12.18 -0.24 -7.36
N LYS A 236 12.27 -0.87 -6.18
CA LYS A 236 13.47 -0.75 -5.32
C LYS A 236 14.72 -1.29 -6.01
N ARG A 237 14.61 -2.42 -6.70
CA ARG A 237 15.72 -3.05 -7.44
C ARG A 237 16.20 -2.20 -8.61
N ASP A 238 15.27 -1.64 -9.37
CA ASP A 238 15.58 -0.75 -10.49
C ASP A 238 16.33 0.51 -10.01
N LEU A 239 15.90 1.06 -8.86
CA LEU A 239 16.55 2.21 -8.24
C LEU A 239 17.84 1.88 -7.48
N GLY A 240 18.25 0.60 -7.41
CA GLY A 240 19.44 0.17 -6.68
C GLY A 240 19.37 0.36 -5.17
N ILE A 241 18.17 0.58 -4.62
CA ILE A 241 17.93 0.77 -3.18
C ILE A 241 17.28 -0.47 -2.57
N LYS A 242 17.40 -0.61 -1.25
CA LYS A 242 16.78 -1.71 -0.51
C LYS A 242 15.50 -1.29 0.22
N ASP A 243 15.54 -0.12 0.85
CA ASP A 243 14.45 0.47 1.64
C ASP A 243 14.23 1.90 1.13
N MET A 244 12.97 2.37 1.07
CA MET A 244 12.63 3.70 0.50
C MET A 244 13.11 4.85 1.39
N SER A 245 13.06 4.64 2.71
CA SER A 245 13.53 5.59 3.71
C SER A 245 13.78 4.89 5.05
N ASN A 246 14.28 5.64 6.04
CA ASN A 246 14.38 5.23 7.44
C ASN A 246 13.51 6.11 8.36
N ILE A 247 12.36 6.59 7.87
CA ILE A 247 11.48 7.50 8.63
C ILE A 247 10.88 6.81 9.85
N LEU A 248 10.48 5.55 9.74
CA LEU A 248 9.91 4.80 10.86
C LEU A 248 10.97 3.93 11.52
N PRO A 249 11.35 4.21 12.79
CA PRO A 249 12.32 3.40 13.52
C PRO A 249 11.90 1.92 13.53
N GLY A 250 12.77 1.05 12.99
CA GLY A 250 12.54 -0.40 12.94
C GLY A 250 11.61 -0.90 11.82
N HIS A 251 10.99 -0.01 11.03
CA HIS A 251 9.98 -0.37 10.03
C HIS A 251 10.24 0.08 8.59
N GLY A 252 11.29 0.87 8.33
CA GLY A 252 11.60 1.38 6.99
C GLY A 252 10.82 2.64 6.66
N GLY A 253 10.46 2.82 5.39
CA GLY A 253 9.62 3.93 4.93
C GLY A 253 8.13 3.68 5.13
N ILE A 254 7.32 4.73 4.96
CA ILE A 254 5.85 4.58 4.89
C ILE A 254 5.48 3.84 3.60
N MET A 255 6.21 4.09 2.51
CA MET A 255 6.04 3.41 1.23
C MET A 255 6.15 1.89 1.36
N ASP A 256 7.13 1.40 2.13
CA ASP A 256 7.36 -0.04 2.40
C ASP A 256 6.21 -0.70 3.19
N ARG A 257 5.19 0.06 3.61
CA ARG A 257 4.00 -0.42 4.32
C ARG A 257 2.72 -0.29 3.52
N LEU A 258 2.76 0.49 2.44
CA LEU A 258 1.62 0.72 1.57
C LEU A 258 1.63 -0.20 0.34
N ASP A 259 2.75 -0.88 0.06
CA ASP A 259 2.98 -1.71 -1.13
C ASP A 259 1.88 -2.76 -1.40
N SER A 260 1.61 -3.65 -0.46
CA SER A 260 0.52 -4.63 -0.52
C SER A 260 -0.85 -3.96 -0.45
N LEU A 261 -0.97 -2.94 0.39
CA LEU A 261 -2.23 -2.26 0.71
C LEU A 261 -2.84 -1.54 -0.49
N LEU A 262 -2.02 -0.90 -1.33
CA LEU A 262 -2.47 -0.09 -2.47
C LEU A 262 -3.12 -0.94 -3.55
N ALA A 263 -2.52 -2.08 -3.90
CA ALA A 263 -3.11 -3.00 -4.86
C ALA A 263 -4.35 -3.70 -4.26
N ALA A 264 -4.29 -4.08 -2.99
CA ALA A 264 -5.39 -4.73 -2.29
C ALA A 264 -6.63 -3.82 -2.20
N VAL A 265 -6.49 -2.54 -1.82
CA VAL A 265 -7.64 -1.65 -1.59
C VAL A 265 -8.46 -1.41 -2.86
N ALA A 266 -7.79 -1.28 -4.02
CA ALA A 266 -8.48 -1.14 -5.30
C ALA A 266 -9.27 -2.40 -5.66
N VAL A 267 -8.69 -3.59 -5.44
CA VAL A 267 -9.38 -4.86 -5.68
C VAL A 267 -10.55 -5.06 -4.72
N VAL A 268 -10.39 -4.72 -3.44
CA VAL A 268 -11.50 -4.78 -2.47
C VAL A 268 -12.64 -3.89 -2.91
N TYR A 269 -12.35 -2.64 -3.29
CA TYR A 269 -13.37 -1.73 -3.81
C TYR A 269 -14.08 -2.30 -5.03
N LEU A 270 -13.36 -2.77 -6.05
CA LEU A 270 -13.97 -3.28 -7.27
C LEU A 270 -14.86 -4.49 -7.00
N VAL A 271 -14.39 -5.46 -6.22
CA VAL A 271 -15.18 -6.65 -5.87
C VAL A 271 -16.43 -6.25 -5.10
N LEU A 272 -16.32 -5.42 -4.07
CA LEU A 272 -17.47 -4.99 -3.29
C LEU A 272 -18.41 -4.07 -4.08
N HIS A 273 -17.91 -3.25 -4.99
CA HIS A 273 -18.73 -2.37 -5.82
C HIS A 273 -19.62 -3.18 -6.78
N PHE A 274 -19.07 -4.23 -7.41
CA PHE A 274 -19.81 -5.03 -8.38
C PHE A 274 -20.63 -6.16 -7.76
N LEU A 275 -20.15 -6.79 -6.66
CA LEU A 275 -20.80 -7.95 -6.05
C LEU A 275 -21.58 -7.62 -4.78
N LEU A 276 -21.38 -6.44 -4.20
CA LEU A 276 -22.13 -5.94 -3.05
C LEU A 276 -22.51 -4.45 -3.24
N PRO A 277 -23.30 -4.14 -4.29
CA PRO A 277 -23.72 -2.78 -4.55
C PRO A 277 -24.51 -2.25 -3.36
N VAL A 278 -24.18 -1.03 -2.94
CA VAL A 278 -24.91 -0.31 -1.89
C VAL A 278 -26.29 0.02 -2.45
N ALA A 279 -27.36 -0.29 -1.71
CA ALA A 279 -28.73 0.03 -2.08
C ALA A 279 -29.04 1.53 -1.92
#